data_AF-A0A815V064-F1
#
_entry.id   AF-A0A815V064-F1
#
_cell.length_a   1.000
_cell.length_b   1.000
_cell.length_c   1.000
_cell.angle_alpha   90.00
_cell.angle_beta   90.00
_cell.angle_gamma   90.00
#
_symmetry.space_group_name_H-M   'P 1'
#
loop_
_entity.id
_entity.type
_entity.pdbx_description
1 polymer ?
#
loop_
_entity_poly.entity_id
_entity_poly.type
_entity_poly.pdbx_seq_one_letter_code
_entity_poly.pdbx_strand_id
1 'polypeptide(L)'
;MAATMTKFFSENNDHALEILDWRTSREFFYWSLKRRLGEDHAIKILLTADSSLDYHKCLQWTNDKEVVQWLDEFNESSLINDRITNLQKENARQKIYRLLEMHPDLLSDINKHLNDEQRQAINRNLNSKTKN
;
A
#
# COMPACT_ATOMS: atom_id res chain seq x y z
N MET A 1 -40.98 -2.96 -20.60
CA MET A 1 -40.36 -4.02 -19.78
C MET A 1 -38.91 -3.62 -19.54
N ALA A 2 -38.59 -3.09 -18.36
CA ALA A 2 -37.23 -2.71 -18.00
C ALA A 2 -36.51 -3.97 -17.48
N ALA A 3 -35.38 -4.32 -18.09
CA ALA A 3 -34.58 -5.46 -17.68
C ALA A 3 -33.74 -5.08 -16.46
N THR A 4 -34.06 -5.64 -15.30
CA THR A 4 -33.29 -5.50 -14.07
C THR A 4 -32.19 -6.56 -14.06
N MET A 5 -30.92 -6.16 -14.21
CA MET A 5 -29.76 -7.04 -14.00
C MET A 5 -29.31 -6.96 -12.53
N THR A 6 -29.60 -8.00 -11.75
CA THR A 6 -29.19 -8.14 -10.35
C THR A 6 -27.78 -8.75 -10.29
N LYS A 7 -26.81 -8.04 -9.68
CA LYS A 7 -25.43 -8.54 -9.49
C LYS A 7 -25.27 -9.11 -8.07
N PHE A 8 -24.65 -10.28 -7.96
CA PHE A 8 -24.28 -10.92 -6.70
C PHE A 8 -22.91 -10.44 -6.21
N PHE A 9 -22.84 -9.94 -4.98
CA PHE A 9 -21.65 -10.00 -4.14
C PHE A 9 -22.11 -10.31 -2.71
N SER A 10 -21.73 -11.51 -2.23
CA SER A 10 -21.70 -11.87 -0.81
C SER A 10 -20.47 -11.15 -0.20
N GLU A 11 -20.48 -10.59 1.00
CA GLU A 11 -20.89 -11.14 2.29
C GLU A 11 -21.39 -10.04 3.23
N ASN A 12 -22.33 -10.40 4.13
CA ASN A 12 -22.89 -9.61 5.24
C ASN A 12 -24.17 -8.80 4.96
N ASN A 13 -25.28 -9.53 4.83
CA ASN A 13 -26.57 -9.38 5.52
C ASN A 13 -27.03 -7.99 6.06
N ASP A 14 -26.92 -6.93 5.26
CA ASP A 14 -27.80 -5.75 5.36
C ASP A 14 -28.20 -5.33 3.95
N HIS A 15 -29.48 -5.55 3.62
CA HIS A 15 -30.05 -5.40 2.30
C HIS A 15 -30.23 -3.92 1.90
N ALA A 16 -29.13 -3.20 1.67
CA ALA A 16 -29.16 -1.97 0.88
C ALA A 16 -28.83 -2.32 -0.58
N LEU A 17 -29.84 -2.89 -1.26
CA LEU A 17 -29.91 -2.90 -2.71
C LEU A 17 -29.94 -1.44 -3.15
N GLU A 18 -28.82 -0.89 -3.66
CA GLU A 18 -28.91 0.41 -4.32
C GLU A 18 -29.66 0.19 -5.63
N ILE A 19 -30.95 0.53 -5.64
CA ILE A 19 -31.82 0.40 -6.80
C ILE A 19 -31.32 1.41 -7.83
N LEU A 20 -30.58 0.91 -8.82
CA LEU A 20 -29.98 1.73 -9.86
C LEU A 20 -30.98 1.96 -11.00
N ASP A 21 -31.15 3.22 -11.41
CA ASP A 21 -31.93 3.55 -12.61
C ASP A 21 -31.19 3.06 -13.87
N TRP A 22 -31.91 2.36 -14.74
CA TRP A 22 -31.39 1.89 -16.02
C TRP A 22 -30.76 3.02 -16.84
N ARG A 23 -31.32 4.24 -16.78
CA ARG A 23 -30.81 5.38 -17.57
C ARG A 23 -29.41 5.83 -17.12
N THR A 24 -29.11 5.74 -15.83
CA THR A 24 -27.80 6.12 -15.26
C THR A 24 -26.85 4.93 -15.09
N SER A 25 -27.36 3.71 -15.30
CA SER A 25 -26.61 2.46 -15.11
C SER A 25 -25.29 2.39 -15.89
N ARG A 26 -25.27 2.89 -17.14
CA ARG A 26 -24.06 2.88 -17.97
C ARG A 26 -22.93 3.70 -17.36
N GLU A 27 -23.24 4.90 -16.87
CA GLU A 27 -22.26 5.78 -16.27
C GLU A 27 -21.77 5.19 -14.94
N PHE A 28 -22.69 4.68 -14.12
CA PHE A 28 -22.37 3.98 -12.89
C PHE A 28 -21.38 2.83 -13.14
N PHE A 29 -21.72 1.88 -14.02
CA PHE A 29 -20.86 0.73 -14.28
C PHE A 29 -19.51 1.11 -14.89
N TYR A 30 -19.45 2.17 -15.70
CA TYR A 30 -18.19 2.66 -16.24
C TYR A 30 -17.23 3.07 -15.11
N TRP A 31 -17.68 3.93 -14.19
CA TRP A 31 -16.84 4.42 -13.09
C TRP A 31 -16.54 3.32 -12.07
N SER A 32 -17.53 2.52 -11.68
CA SER A 32 -17.31 1.43 -10.73
C SER A 32 -16.37 0.36 -11.26
N LEU A 33 -16.42 0.05 -12.57
CA LEU A 33 -15.49 -0.91 -13.16
C LEU A 33 -14.08 -0.33 -13.26
N LYS A 34 -13.96 0.93 -13.72
CA LYS A 34 -12.66 1.61 -13.82
C LYS A 34 -11.99 1.71 -12.44
N ARG A 35 -12.75 2.04 -11.40
CA ARG A 35 -12.30 2.04 -10.01
C ARG A 35 -11.78 0.67 -9.60
N ARG A 36 -12.57 -0.39 -9.73
CA ARG A 36 -12.19 -1.75 -9.28
C ARG A 36 -10.91 -2.25 -9.96
N LEU A 37 -10.73 -1.95 -11.25
CA LEU A 37 -9.52 -2.34 -11.99
C LEU A 37 -8.29 -1.55 -11.51
N GLY A 38 -8.43 -0.25 -11.27
CA GLY A 38 -7.33 0.57 -10.76
C GLY A 38 -6.97 0.26 -9.30
N GLU A 39 -7.97 0.03 -8.45
CA GLU A 39 -7.77 -0.39 -7.05
C GLU A 39 -7.02 -1.72 -6.97
N ASP A 40 -7.41 -2.73 -7.77
CA ASP A 40 -6.71 -4.02 -7.78
C ASP A 40 -5.23 -3.86 -8.14
N HIS A 41 -4.91 -2.97 -9.10
CA HIS A 41 -3.52 -2.67 -9.44
C HIS A 41 -2.77 -1.99 -8.29
N ALA A 42 -3.33 -0.92 -7.72
CA ALA A 42 -2.71 -0.17 -6.63
C ALA A 42 -2.52 -1.05 -5.37
N ILE A 43 -3.52 -1.87 -5.02
CA ILE A 43 -3.46 -2.80 -3.90
C ILE A 43 -2.34 -3.83 -4.11
N LYS A 44 -2.21 -4.39 -5.32
CA LYS A 44 -1.11 -5.33 -5.63
C LYS A 44 0.26 -4.70 -5.43
N ILE A 45 0.45 -3.46 -5.86
CA ILE A 45 1.72 -2.73 -5.67
C ILE A 45 1.99 -2.53 -4.17
N LEU A 46 0.99 -2.06 -3.42
CA LEU A 46 1.12 -1.81 -1.98
C LEU A 46 1.39 -3.09 -1.19
N LEU A 47 0.69 -4.19 -1.49
CA LEU A 47 0.90 -5.49 -0.83
C LEU A 47 2.23 -6.12 -1.20
N THR A 48 2.73 -5.88 -2.41
CA THR A 48 4.09 -6.30 -2.80
C THR A 48 5.13 -5.53 -1.99
N ALA A 49 4.88 -4.25 -1.71
CA ALA A 49 5.75 -3.43 -0.89
C ALA A 49 5.69 -3.80 0.60
N ASP A 50 4.50 -4.03 1.11
CA ASP A 50 4.28 -4.53 2.46
C ASP A 50 3.02 -5.39 2.56
N SER A 51 3.25 -6.68 2.75
CA SER A 51 2.20 -7.70 2.85
C SER A 51 1.40 -7.61 4.15
N SER A 52 1.81 -6.79 5.12
CA SER A 52 1.10 -6.61 6.39
C SER A 52 0.12 -5.42 6.39
N LEU A 53 0.05 -4.66 5.29
CA LEU A 53 -0.86 -3.54 5.15
C LEU A 53 -2.33 -4.00 5.11
N ASP A 54 -3.14 -3.44 6.01
CA ASP A 54 -4.60 -3.55 5.96
C ASP A 54 -5.18 -2.54 4.97
N TYR A 55 -5.37 -2.97 3.72
CA TYR A 55 -5.92 -2.13 2.65
C TYR A 55 -7.45 -2.00 2.69
N HIS A 56 -8.15 -2.75 3.55
CA HIS A 56 -9.62 -2.70 3.62
C HIS A 56 -10.14 -1.34 4.09
N LYS A 57 -9.33 -0.57 4.83
CA LYS A 57 -9.64 0.82 5.20
C LYS A 57 -9.73 1.76 4.01
N CYS A 58 -9.06 1.46 2.90
CA CYS A 58 -9.08 2.28 1.68
C CYS A 58 -10.35 2.06 0.84
N LEU A 59 -11.09 0.97 1.06
CA LEU A 59 -12.31 0.65 0.32
C LEU A 59 -13.56 1.44 0.79
N GLN A 60 -13.43 2.27 1.83
CA GLN A 60 -14.55 3.05 2.39
C GLN A 60 -14.95 4.26 1.55
N TRP A 61 -14.28 4.53 0.42
CA TRP A 61 -14.58 5.69 -0.41
C TRP A 61 -15.91 5.51 -1.15
N THR A 62 -16.75 6.54 -1.12
CA THR A 62 -18.14 6.50 -1.63
C THR A 62 -18.29 7.03 -3.05
N ASN A 63 -17.36 7.85 -3.55
CA ASN A 63 -17.44 8.45 -4.88
C ASN A 63 -16.45 7.80 -5.87
N ASP A 64 -16.97 6.97 -6.78
CA ASP A 64 -16.15 6.25 -7.75
C ASP A 64 -15.33 7.15 -8.69
N LYS A 65 -15.84 8.33 -9.04
CA LYS A 65 -15.14 9.25 -9.96
C LYS A 65 -13.89 9.86 -9.32
N GLU A 66 -14.02 10.30 -8.08
CA GLU A 66 -12.89 10.86 -7.31
C GLU A 66 -11.83 9.80 -7.06
N VAL A 67 -12.25 8.56 -6.75
CA VAL A 67 -11.31 7.44 -6.58
C VAL A 67 -10.52 7.21 -7.86
N VAL A 68 -11.20 7.16 -9.00
CA VAL A 68 -10.56 6.95 -10.31
C VAL A 68 -9.60 8.09 -10.65
N GLN A 69 -9.97 9.34 -10.40
CA GLN A 69 -9.07 10.47 -10.62
C GLN A 69 -7.81 10.37 -9.76
N TRP A 70 -7.97 10.04 -8.48
CA TRP A 70 -6.85 9.81 -7.59
C TRP A 70 -5.98 8.63 -8.04
N LEU A 71 -6.57 7.56 -8.58
CA LEU A 71 -5.83 6.41 -9.13
C LEU A 71 -5.05 6.77 -10.41
N ASP A 72 -5.60 7.63 -11.26
CA ASP A 72 -4.90 8.14 -12.44
C ASP A 72 -3.67 8.96 -11.98
N GLU A 73 -3.84 9.84 -10.98
CA GLU A 73 -2.72 10.56 -10.32
C GLU A 73 -1.74 9.61 -9.63
N PHE A 74 -2.21 8.53 -9.03
CA PHE A 74 -1.39 7.51 -8.37
C PHE A 74 -0.41 6.85 -9.34
N ASN A 75 -0.88 6.53 -10.54
CA ASN A 75 -0.06 5.88 -11.56
C ASN A 75 0.96 6.83 -12.21
N GLU A 76 0.63 8.12 -12.32
CA GLU A 76 1.49 9.11 -12.96
C GLU A 76 2.48 9.77 -11.99
N SER A 77 2.23 9.71 -10.68
CA SER A 77 3.02 10.43 -9.67
C SER A 77 4.30 9.70 -9.27
N SER A 78 5.44 10.29 -9.60
CA SER A 78 6.76 9.86 -9.10
C SER A 78 6.85 9.87 -7.57
N LEU A 79 6.14 10.80 -6.91
CA LEU A 79 6.13 10.92 -5.44
C LEU A 79 5.53 9.68 -4.75
N ILE A 80 4.57 9.04 -5.40
CA ILE A 80 3.93 7.82 -4.88
C ILE A 80 4.87 6.63 -5.03
N ASN A 81 5.58 6.53 -6.16
CA ASN A 81 6.62 5.53 -6.35
C ASN A 81 7.77 5.68 -5.34
N ASP A 82 8.18 6.91 -5.04
CA ASP A 82 9.16 7.18 -3.99
C ASP A 82 8.64 6.75 -2.61
N ARG A 83 7.36 7.02 -2.33
CA ARG A 83 6.73 6.60 -1.07
C ARG A 83 6.64 5.07 -0.95
N ILE A 84 6.29 4.37 -2.03
CA ILE A 84 6.27 2.90 -2.08
C ILE A 84 7.67 2.34 -1.85
N THR A 85 8.69 2.91 -2.50
CA THR A 85 10.10 2.52 -2.32
C THR A 85 10.56 2.73 -0.88
N ASN A 86 10.15 3.83 -0.25
CA ASN A 86 10.45 4.09 1.16
C ASN A 86 9.73 3.11 2.09
N LEU A 87 8.48 2.73 1.79
CA LEU A 87 7.77 1.68 2.53
C LEU A 87 8.47 0.32 2.42
N GLN A 88 8.96 -0.05 1.23
CA GLN A 88 9.75 -1.27 1.04
C GLN A 88 11.03 -1.27 1.88
N LYS A 89 11.77 -0.16 1.86
CA LYS A 89 12.98 0.01 2.68
C LYS A 89 12.67 -0.11 4.17
N GLU A 90 11.58 0.49 4.62
CA GLU A 90 11.14 0.41 6.01
C GLU A 90 10.77 -1.02 6.41
N ASN A 91 10.03 -1.72 5.57
CA ASN A 91 9.65 -3.11 5.80
C ASN A 91 10.88 -4.01 5.90
N ALA A 92 11.83 -3.87 4.97
CA ALA A 92 13.10 -4.59 5.01
C ALA A 92 13.87 -4.30 6.32
N ARG A 93 13.92 -3.03 6.73
CA ARG A 93 14.56 -2.61 7.98
C ARG A 93 13.91 -3.27 9.20
N GLN A 94 12.59 -3.26 9.29
CA GLN A 94 11.87 -3.90 10.40
C GLN A 94 12.08 -5.41 10.43
N LYS A 95 12.10 -6.08 9.27
CA LYS A 95 12.44 -7.50 9.18
C LYS A 95 13.86 -7.77 9.69
N ILE A 96 14.84 -6.95 9.31
CA ILE A 96 16.22 -7.06 9.82
C ILE A 96 16.25 -6.88 11.34
N TYR A 97 15.55 -5.89 11.89
CA TYR A 97 15.52 -5.70 13.35
C TYR A 97 14.92 -6.88 14.08
N ARG A 98 13.81 -7.45 13.60
CA ARG A 98 13.22 -8.66 14.18
C ARG A 98 14.19 -9.85 14.13
N LEU A 99 14.92 -10.01 13.02
CA LEU A 99 15.94 -11.08 12.90
C LEU A 99 17.10 -10.88 13.88
N LEU A 100 17.57 -9.65 14.06
CA LEU A 100 18.65 -9.33 15.00
C LEU A 100 18.22 -9.49 16.46
N GLU A 101 16.95 -9.19 16.77
CA GLU A 101 16.39 -9.43 18.10
C GLU A 101 16.34 -10.92 18.44
N MET A 102 16.00 -11.77 17.46
CA MET A 102 16.02 -13.23 17.62
C MET A 102 17.44 -13.82 17.64
N HIS A 103 18.38 -13.19 16.93
CA HIS A 103 19.75 -13.70 16.75
C HIS A 103 20.80 -12.57 16.86
N PRO A 104 21.17 -12.16 18.08
CA PRO A 104 22.11 -11.05 18.29
C PRO A 104 23.53 -11.36 17.77
N ASP A 105 23.91 -12.64 17.67
CA ASP A 105 25.24 -13.08 17.25
C ASP A 105 25.58 -12.65 15.81
N LEU A 106 24.55 -12.51 14.95
CA LEU A 106 24.69 -12.07 13.56
C LEU A 106 25.23 -10.64 13.45
N LEU A 107 25.09 -9.82 14.50
CA LEU A 107 25.59 -8.45 14.51
C LEU A 107 27.11 -8.40 14.33
N SER A 108 27.81 -9.39 14.90
CA SER A 108 29.27 -9.50 14.81
C SER A 108 29.73 -9.80 13.39
N ASP A 109 29.00 -10.65 12.67
CA ASP A 109 29.30 -11.01 11.28
C ASP A 109 28.96 -9.87 10.32
N ILE A 110 27.85 -9.17 10.53
CA ILE A 110 27.51 -7.97 9.76
C ILE A 110 28.61 -6.91 9.92
N ASN A 111 29.11 -6.72 11.13
CA ASN A 111 30.18 -5.75 11.39
C ASN A 111 31.46 -6.09 10.62
N LYS A 112 31.77 -7.38 10.41
CA LYS A 112 32.93 -7.81 9.60
C LYS A 112 32.81 -7.40 8.13
N HIS A 113 31.60 -7.38 7.57
CA HIS A 113 31.36 -7.04 6.17
C HIS A 113 31.24 -5.53 5.90
N LEU A 114 31.19 -4.68 6.92
CA LEU A 114 31.22 -3.23 6.75
C LEU A 114 32.58 -2.76 6.24
N ASN A 115 32.59 -1.90 5.23
CA ASN A 115 33.80 -1.25 4.74
C ASN A 115 34.27 -0.14 5.71
N ASP A 116 35.52 0.28 5.58
CA ASP A 116 36.13 1.25 6.51
C ASP A 116 35.39 2.59 6.53
N GLU A 117 34.85 3.01 5.39
CA GLU A 117 34.13 4.28 5.25
C GLU A 117 32.80 4.26 6.00
N GLN A 118 32.05 3.15 5.91
CA GLN A 118 30.82 2.90 6.65
C GLN A 118 31.09 2.83 8.15
N ARG A 119 32.17 2.14 8.57
CA ARG A 119 32.56 2.06 10.00
C ARG A 119 32.89 3.44 10.56
N GLN A 120 33.62 4.26 9.80
CA GLN A 120 33.93 5.63 10.20
C GLN A 120 32.66 6.49 10.30
N ALA A 121 31.72 6.37 9.35
CA ALA A 121 30.47 7.10 9.39
C ALA A 121 29.61 6.71 10.61
N ILE A 122 29.54 5.42 10.94
CA ILE A 122 28.85 4.91 12.14
C ILE A 122 29.47 5.50 13.41
N ASN A 123 30.80 5.47 13.53
CA ASN A 123 31.50 6.00 14.70
C ASN A 123 31.30 7.51 14.86
N ARG A 124 31.27 8.29 13.76
CA ARG A 124 30.95 9.72 13.81
C ARG A 124 29.53 9.96 14.34
N ASN A 125 28.56 9.18 13.90
CA ASN A 125 27.16 9.30 14.32
C ASN A 125 26.92 8.85 15.78
N LEU A 126 27.69 7.87 16.28
CA LEU A 126 27.64 7.48 17.69
C LEU A 126 28.21 8.57 18.59
N ASN A 127 29.35 9.15 18.19
CA ASN A 127 30.02 10.21 18.95
C ASN A 127 29.27 11.55 18.95
N SER A 128 28.42 11.82 17.94
CA SER A 128 27.56 13.00 17.93
C SER A 128 26.32 12.83 18.81
N LYS A 129 25.79 11.60 18.95
CA LYS A 129 24.66 11.31 19.83
C LYS A 129 25.00 11.29 21.32
N THR A 130 26.25 10.98 21.69
CA THR A 130 26.71 10.95 23.09
C THR A 130 27.11 12.32 23.65
N LYS A 131 27.15 13.37 22.80
CA LYS A 131 27.48 14.75 23.18
C LYS A 131 26.24 15.64 23.41
N ASN A 132 25.04 15.11 23.21
CA ASN A 132 23.76 15.72 23.58
C ASN A 132 23.18 15.00 24.80
#